data_AF-A0A562ZIA5-F1
#
_entry.id   AF-A0A562ZIA5-F1
#
_cell.length_a   1.000
_cell.length_b   1.000
_cell.length_c   1.000
_cell.angle_alpha   90.00
_cell.angle_beta   90.00
_cell.angle_gamma   90.00
#
_symmetry.space_group_name_H-M   'P 1'
#
loop_
_entity.id
_entity.type
_entity.pdbx_description
1 polymer ?
#
loop_
_entity_poly.entity_id
_entity_poly.type
_entity_poly.pdbx_seq_one_letter_code
_entity_poly.pdbx_strand_id
1 'polypeptide(L)'
;MCAVAAAHGISDEDKQRMLEGGYLQYVGLGATHMLTGYDHLLFLFGVVFFLTTFKDVAKFVTVFTVGHCITLIFATYLKITWNYYLVDAIIAASVIYKGFDNNGGFQKHFAMASPNLLGAVFIFGLLHGFGLSTRLQQLPLGDDPVAMLGRILSFNVGVELGQIAALAVMVALLAAWRKRPSFTRFSYAANLALIYAGVYLLFMQLHGYQHDVNPDGFRFPTEEHKHIHEDMDIKNSTDPTRNKL
;
A
#
# COMPACT_ATOMS: atom_id res chain seq x y z
N MET A 1 14.98 26.66 28.38
CA MET A 1 14.84 25.32 28.98
C MET A 1 14.02 24.49 28.01
N CYS A 2 14.66 23.58 27.28
CA CYS A 2 14.02 22.74 26.27
C CYS A 2 13.22 21.63 26.96
N ALA A 3 11.91 21.60 26.75
CA ALA A 3 11.08 20.46 27.09
C ALA A 3 11.29 19.38 26.01
N VAL A 4 11.85 18.26 26.43
CA VAL A 4 11.99 17.06 25.61
C VAL A 4 10.58 16.54 25.35
N ALA A 5 10.11 16.63 24.10
CA ALA A 5 8.94 15.90 23.64
C ALA A 5 9.33 14.43 23.56
N ALA A 6 8.82 13.62 24.49
CA ALA A 6 9.02 12.19 24.49
C ALA A 6 8.30 11.57 23.27
N ALA A 7 9.08 11.04 22.34
CA ALA A 7 8.57 10.09 21.36
C ALA A 7 8.03 8.87 22.12
N HIS A 8 6.71 8.73 22.19
CA HIS A 8 6.09 7.56 22.79
C HIS A 8 6.24 6.40 21.81
N GLY A 9 7.31 5.63 21.97
CA GLY A 9 7.46 4.33 21.33
C GLY A 9 6.47 3.34 21.91
N ILE A 10 6.04 2.37 21.10
CA ILE A 10 5.21 1.24 21.53
C ILE A 10 5.77 0.69 22.85
N SER A 11 4.94 0.65 23.90
CA SER A 11 5.36 0.15 25.21
C SER A 11 5.87 -1.28 25.09
N ASP A 12 6.84 -1.68 25.92
CA ASP A 12 7.39 -3.04 25.84
C ASP A 12 6.33 -4.11 26.18
N GLU A 13 5.31 -3.73 26.96
CA GLU A 13 4.12 -4.54 27.23
C GLU A 13 3.25 -4.74 25.98
N ASP A 14 3.06 -3.69 25.15
CA ASP A 14 2.33 -3.80 23.89
C ASP A 14 3.11 -4.57 22.83
N LYS A 15 4.44 -4.46 22.80
CA LYS A 15 5.30 -5.33 21.97
C LYS A 15 5.17 -6.79 22.39
N GLN A 16 5.18 -7.08 23.69
CA GLN A 16 4.97 -8.44 24.20
C GLN A 16 3.56 -8.95 23.86
N ARG A 17 2.51 -8.13 23.99
CA ARG A 17 1.15 -8.50 23.56
C ARG A 17 1.02 -8.71 22.05
N MET A 18 1.81 -8.04 21.22
CA MET A 18 1.87 -8.29 19.77
C MET A 18 2.69 -9.53 19.42
N LEU A 19 3.68 -9.90 20.24
CA LEU A 19 4.45 -11.14 20.11
C LEU A 19 3.65 -12.36 20.58
N GLU A 20 2.91 -12.22 21.68
CA GLU A 20 1.96 -13.19 22.24
C GLU A 20 0.62 -13.19 21.49
N GLY A 21 0.37 -12.12 20.74
CA GLY A 21 -0.79 -11.90 19.89
C GLY A 21 -0.91 -12.91 18.77
N GLY A 22 -2.10 -13.51 18.64
CA GLY A 22 -2.37 -14.52 17.61
C GLY A 22 -2.26 -13.94 16.20
N TYR A 23 -1.91 -14.79 15.23
CA TYR A 23 -1.82 -14.48 13.79
C TYR A 23 -2.95 -13.60 13.23
N LEU A 24 -4.16 -13.67 13.80
CA LEU A 24 -5.30 -12.83 13.45
C LEU A 24 -5.07 -11.31 13.63
N GLN A 25 -4.25 -10.88 14.58
CA GLN A 25 -3.90 -9.46 14.73
C GLN A 25 -3.04 -8.96 13.58
N TYR A 26 -2.13 -9.79 13.07
CA TYR A 26 -1.35 -9.48 11.87
C TYR A 26 -2.25 -9.44 10.63
N VAL A 27 -3.24 -10.33 10.53
CA VAL A 27 -4.28 -10.27 9.48
C VAL A 27 -5.03 -8.93 9.55
N GLY A 28 -5.50 -8.53 10.73
CA GLY A 28 -6.20 -7.25 10.92
C GLY A 28 -5.33 -6.04 10.57
N LEU A 29 -4.05 -6.07 10.95
CA LEU A 29 -3.08 -5.03 10.63
C LEU A 29 -2.85 -4.91 9.12
N GLY A 30 -2.69 -6.04 8.42
CA GLY A 30 -2.56 -6.07 6.97
C GLY A 30 -3.81 -5.56 6.24
N ALA A 31 -4.99 -5.95 6.70
CA ALA A 31 -6.26 -5.49 6.13
C ALA A 31 -6.44 -3.97 6.31
N THR A 32 -6.13 -3.46 7.51
CA THR A 32 -6.21 -2.02 7.81
C THR A 32 -5.22 -1.26 6.94
N HIS A 33 -3.96 -1.69 6.88
CA HIS A 33 -2.93 -1.07 6.05
C HIS A 33 -3.36 -0.93 4.58
N MET A 34 -3.93 -1.99 4.02
CA MET A 34 -4.44 -1.98 2.64
C MET A 34 -5.62 -1.02 2.45
N LEU A 35 -6.54 -0.93 3.41
CA LEU A 35 -7.72 -0.09 3.32
C LEU A 35 -7.43 1.39 3.60
N THR A 36 -6.40 1.70 4.39
CA THR A 36 -5.98 3.09 4.67
C THR A 36 -4.95 3.61 3.67
N GLY A 37 -4.27 2.73 2.94
CA GLY A 37 -3.31 3.11 1.90
C GLY A 37 -3.98 3.69 0.65
N TYR A 38 -4.03 5.01 0.56
CA TYR A 38 -4.65 5.70 -0.58
C TYR A 38 -3.97 5.36 -1.91
N ASP A 39 -2.66 5.19 -1.90
CA ASP A 39 -1.84 4.73 -3.03
C ASP A 39 -2.29 3.37 -3.58
N HIS A 40 -2.54 2.40 -2.70
CA HIS A 40 -3.02 1.07 -3.04
C HIS A 40 -4.44 1.10 -3.60
N LEU A 41 -5.32 1.89 -2.98
CA LEU A 41 -6.70 2.09 -3.45
C LEU A 41 -6.75 2.81 -4.81
N LEU A 42 -5.89 3.80 -5.04
CA LEU A 42 -5.79 4.50 -6.33
C LEU A 42 -5.27 3.60 -7.44
N PHE A 43 -4.28 2.75 -7.14
CA PHE A 43 -3.82 1.72 -8.06
C PHE A 43 -4.95 0.75 -8.41
N LEU A 44 -5.64 0.20 -7.39
CA LEU A 44 -6.76 -0.72 -7.58
C LEU A 44 -7.86 -0.05 -8.43
N PHE A 45 -8.22 1.18 -8.08
CA PHE A 45 -9.21 1.99 -8.79
C PHE A 45 -8.87 2.14 -10.28
N GLY A 46 -7.62 2.47 -10.62
CA GLY A 46 -7.16 2.56 -12.01
C GLY A 46 -7.26 1.23 -12.77
N VAL A 47 -6.99 0.11 -12.10
CA VAL A 47 -7.09 -1.24 -12.69
C VAL A 47 -8.54 -1.65 -12.93
N VAL A 48 -9.48 -1.32 -12.03
CA VAL A 48 -10.90 -1.72 -12.16
C VAL A 48 -11.60 -1.05 -13.34
N PHE A 49 -11.23 0.18 -13.73
CA PHE A 49 -11.89 0.88 -14.84
C PHE A 49 -11.76 0.17 -16.19
N PHE A 50 -10.69 -0.60 -16.38
CA PHE A 50 -10.39 -1.24 -17.66
C PHE A 50 -10.74 -2.72 -17.69
N LEU A 51 -10.56 -3.45 -16.58
CA LEU A 51 -10.84 -4.89 -16.59
C LEU A 51 -12.35 -5.13 -16.65
N THR A 52 -12.74 -5.85 -17.69
CA THR A 52 -14.15 -6.05 -18.04
C THR A 52 -14.79 -7.13 -17.16
N THR A 53 -13.99 -8.04 -16.60
CA THR A 53 -14.47 -9.16 -15.78
C THR A 53 -13.77 -9.23 -14.43
N PHE A 54 -14.53 -9.60 -13.38
CA PHE A 54 -14.02 -9.81 -12.02
C PHE A 54 -12.86 -10.83 -11.99
N LYS A 55 -12.94 -11.87 -12.84
CA LYS A 55 -11.93 -12.93 -12.93
C LYS A 55 -10.57 -12.40 -13.36
N ASP A 56 -10.54 -11.48 -14.34
CA ASP A 56 -9.30 -10.89 -14.79
C ASP A 56 -8.70 -10.01 -13.68
N VAL A 57 -9.54 -9.23 -12.98
CA VAL A 57 -9.05 -8.38 -11.88
C VAL A 57 -8.47 -9.22 -10.75
N ALA A 58 -9.19 -10.25 -10.32
CA ALA A 58 -8.72 -11.17 -9.29
C ALA A 58 -7.37 -11.78 -9.70
N LYS A 59 -7.23 -12.21 -10.97
CA LYS A 59 -5.96 -12.74 -11.48
C LYS A 59 -4.81 -11.74 -11.37
N PHE A 60 -5.00 -10.48 -11.77
CA PHE A 60 -3.95 -9.45 -11.67
C PHE A 60 -3.61 -9.12 -10.23
N VAL A 61 -4.61 -8.99 -9.36
CA VAL A 61 -4.41 -8.73 -7.93
C VAL A 61 -3.63 -9.89 -7.30
N THR A 62 -4.02 -11.14 -7.53
CA THR A 62 -3.28 -12.29 -6.99
C THR A 62 -1.83 -12.33 -7.49
N VAL A 63 -1.58 -12.08 -8.78
CA VAL A 63 -0.20 -12.06 -9.33
C VAL A 63 0.63 -10.94 -8.69
N PHE A 64 0.03 -9.77 -8.48
CA PHE A 64 0.67 -8.66 -7.79
C PHE A 64 1.02 -9.03 -6.34
N THR A 65 0.05 -9.57 -5.60
CA THR A 65 0.21 -9.98 -4.21
C THR A 65 1.24 -11.08 -4.06
N VAL A 66 1.31 -12.04 -4.98
CA VAL A 66 2.35 -13.08 -4.99
C VAL A 66 3.74 -12.45 -5.17
N GLY A 67 3.93 -11.55 -6.15
CA GLY A 67 5.21 -10.85 -6.32
C GLY A 67 5.58 -10.03 -5.08
N HIS A 68 4.61 -9.31 -4.53
CA HIS A 68 4.77 -8.52 -3.32
C HIS A 68 5.19 -9.37 -2.11
N CYS A 69 4.53 -10.49 -1.87
CA CYS A 69 4.86 -11.44 -0.80
C CYS A 69 6.29 -11.99 -0.94
N ILE A 70 6.70 -12.35 -2.17
CA ILE A 70 8.05 -12.90 -2.42
C ILE A 70 9.10 -11.90 -1.98
N THR A 71 9.02 -10.66 -2.47
CA THR A 71 9.99 -9.63 -2.11
C THR A 71 9.92 -9.29 -0.63
N LEU A 72 8.71 -9.20 -0.06
CA LEU A 72 8.54 -8.84 1.34
C LEU A 72 9.20 -9.87 2.25
N ILE A 73 8.97 -11.17 2.03
CA ILE A 73 9.63 -12.24 2.77
C ILE A 73 11.15 -12.14 2.56
N PHE A 74 11.60 -12.12 1.32
CA PHE A 74 13.02 -12.13 0.98
C PHE A 74 13.79 -10.94 1.60
N ALA A 75 13.27 -9.72 1.41
CA ALA A 75 13.88 -8.51 1.92
C ALA A 75 13.85 -8.44 3.46
N THR A 76 12.80 -8.97 4.10
CA THR A 76 12.72 -9.03 5.57
C THR A 76 13.76 -9.99 6.14
N TYR A 77 13.91 -11.20 5.57
CA TYR A 77 14.89 -12.18 6.03
C TYR A 77 16.34 -11.73 5.81
N LEU A 78 16.62 -11.11 4.66
CA LEU A 78 17.95 -10.62 4.33
C LEU A 78 18.25 -9.23 4.89
N LYS A 79 17.31 -8.64 5.63
CA LYS A 79 17.40 -7.28 6.17
C LYS A 79 17.74 -6.24 5.10
N ILE A 80 17.22 -6.44 3.89
CA ILE A 80 17.38 -5.51 2.77
C ILE A 80 16.37 -4.39 3.01
N THR A 81 16.90 -3.17 3.09
CA THR A 81 16.11 -1.95 3.18
C THR A 81 16.27 -1.15 1.89
N TRP A 82 15.22 -0.46 1.47
CA TRP A 82 15.27 0.44 0.32
C TRP A 82 14.71 1.82 0.69
N ASN A 83 15.12 2.84 -0.06
CA ASN A 83 14.66 4.20 0.13
C ASN A 83 13.19 4.31 -0.29
N TYR A 84 12.36 4.86 0.60
CA TYR A 84 10.92 4.95 0.39
C TYR A 84 10.54 5.88 -0.77
N TYR A 85 11.25 7.00 -0.99
CA TYR A 85 11.04 7.86 -2.16
C TYR A 85 11.22 7.08 -3.47
N LEU A 86 12.22 6.21 -3.55
CA LEU A 86 12.46 5.41 -4.76
C LEU A 86 11.39 4.34 -4.96
N VAL A 87 10.93 3.69 -3.88
CA VAL A 87 9.83 2.74 -3.97
C VAL A 87 8.53 3.44 -4.41
N ASP A 88 8.21 4.57 -3.80
CA ASP A 88 7.01 5.35 -4.11
C ASP A 88 7.05 5.92 -5.53
N ALA A 89 8.24 6.32 -6.01
CA ALA A 89 8.46 6.70 -7.40
C ALA A 89 8.17 5.54 -8.37
N ILE A 90 8.58 4.31 -8.04
CA ILE A 90 8.27 3.12 -8.86
C ILE A 90 6.77 2.83 -8.84
N ILE A 91 6.11 2.95 -7.70
CA ILE A 91 4.64 2.81 -7.61
C ILE A 91 3.97 3.83 -8.52
N ALA A 92 4.36 5.10 -8.45
CA ALA A 92 3.85 6.15 -9.32
C ALA A 92 4.09 5.82 -10.81
N ALA A 93 5.28 5.34 -11.16
CA ALA A 93 5.60 4.89 -12.52
C ALA A 93 4.72 3.72 -12.99
N SER A 94 4.37 2.78 -12.09
CA SER A 94 3.46 1.67 -12.40
C SER A 94 2.04 2.15 -12.73
N VAL A 95 1.56 3.18 -12.02
CA VAL A 95 0.26 3.81 -12.28
C VAL A 95 0.27 4.54 -13.63
N ILE A 96 1.34 5.28 -13.94
CA ILE A 96 1.53 5.93 -15.24
C ILE A 96 1.54 4.90 -16.36
N TYR A 97 2.36 3.85 -16.22
CA TYR A 97 2.44 2.75 -17.18
C TYR A 97 1.05 2.14 -17.43
N LYS A 98 0.32 1.86 -16.35
CA LYS A 98 -0.99 1.21 -16.47
C LYS A 98 -2.03 2.13 -17.10
N GLY A 99 -2.06 3.41 -16.72
CA GLY A 99 -2.96 4.39 -17.34
C GLY A 99 -2.64 4.60 -18.83
N PHE A 100 -1.36 4.64 -19.20
CA PHE A 100 -0.92 4.77 -20.58
C PHE A 100 -1.31 3.54 -21.42
N ASP A 101 -1.06 2.33 -20.91
CA ASP A 101 -1.46 1.08 -21.54
C ASP A 101 -2.99 0.99 -21.70
N ASN A 102 -3.75 1.34 -20.66
CA ASN A 102 -5.22 1.33 -20.67
C ASN A 102 -5.82 2.24 -21.74
N ASN A 103 -5.20 3.39 -22.02
CA ASN A 103 -5.66 4.32 -23.05
C ASN A 103 -5.22 3.94 -24.47
N GLY A 104 -4.66 2.74 -24.66
CA GLY A 104 -4.14 2.26 -25.94
C GLY A 104 -2.89 3.01 -26.38
N GLY A 105 -2.10 3.53 -25.43
CA GLY A 105 -0.93 4.36 -25.71
C GLY A 105 0.11 3.65 -26.56
N PHE A 106 0.35 2.36 -26.32
CA PHE A 106 1.30 1.54 -27.09
C PHE A 106 0.88 1.38 -28.56
N GLN A 107 -0.41 1.17 -28.80
CA GLN A 107 -0.96 1.02 -30.15
C GLN A 107 -0.99 2.37 -30.89
N LYS A 108 -1.39 3.44 -30.19
CA LYS A 108 -1.58 4.77 -30.77
C LYS A 108 -0.28 5.52 -31.04
N HIS A 109 0.70 5.43 -30.13
CA HIS A 109 1.94 6.21 -30.22
C HIS A 109 3.14 5.40 -30.70
N PHE A 110 3.16 4.08 -30.46
CA PHE A 110 4.31 3.23 -30.77
C PHE A 110 4.00 2.13 -31.80
N ALA A 111 2.76 2.03 -32.29
CA ALA A 111 2.30 1.01 -33.24
C ALA A 111 2.66 -0.43 -32.82
N MET A 112 2.76 -0.68 -31.51
CA MET A 112 3.16 -1.97 -30.96
C MET A 112 2.03 -2.56 -30.10
N ALA A 113 2.03 -3.89 -29.98
CA ALA A 113 1.18 -4.56 -29.01
C ALA A 113 1.62 -4.20 -27.58
N SER A 114 0.66 -4.09 -26.68
CA SER A 114 0.93 -3.90 -25.26
C SER A 114 1.86 -5.00 -24.74
N PRO A 115 2.88 -4.66 -23.93
CA PRO A 115 3.73 -5.65 -23.28
C PRO A 115 2.90 -6.64 -22.44
N ASN A 116 3.49 -7.79 -22.07
CA ASN A 116 2.81 -8.77 -21.24
C ASN A 116 2.40 -8.16 -19.89
N LEU A 117 1.13 -7.78 -19.79
CA LEU A 117 0.58 -7.08 -18.64
C LEU A 117 0.70 -7.89 -17.35
N LEU A 118 0.60 -9.23 -17.45
CA LEU A 118 0.72 -10.11 -16.29
C LEU A 118 2.15 -10.09 -15.74
N GLY A 119 3.15 -10.08 -16.63
CA GLY A 119 4.56 -9.93 -16.25
C GLY A 119 4.87 -8.56 -15.65
N ALA A 120 4.34 -7.48 -16.24
CA ALA A 120 4.50 -6.13 -15.71
C ALA A 120 3.92 -6.00 -14.29
N VAL A 121 2.70 -6.50 -14.07
CA VAL A 121 2.05 -6.49 -12.75
C VAL A 121 2.82 -7.32 -11.72
N PHE A 122 3.38 -8.45 -12.12
CA PHE A 122 4.26 -9.24 -11.24
C PHE A 122 5.52 -8.46 -10.85
N ILE A 123 6.18 -7.81 -11.80
CA ILE A 123 7.38 -6.98 -11.55
C ILE A 123 7.03 -5.81 -10.62
N PHE A 124 5.89 -5.15 -10.84
CA PHE A 124 5.44 -4.08 -9.95
C PHE A 124 5.15 -4.59 -8.54
N GLY A 125 4.53 -5.77 -8.41
CA GLY A 125 4.35 -6.43 -7.12
C GLY A 125 5.70 -6.68 -6.43
N LEU A 126 6.68 -7.23 -7.15
CA LEU A 126 8.03 -7.44 -6.62
C LEU A 126 8.66 -6.13 -6.13
N LEU A 127 8.65 -5.07 -6.93
CA LEU A 127 9.27 -3.79 -6.56
C LEU A 127 8.54 -3.13 -5.38
N HIS A 128 7.22 -3.22 -5.35
CA HIS A 128 6.41 -2.67 -4.28
C HIS A 128 6.69 -3.34 -2.92
N GLY A 129 6.99 -4.64 -2.91
CA GLY A 129 7.25 -5.40 -1.69
C GLY A 129 8.42 -4.87 -0.85
N PHE A 130 9.34 -4.12 -1.46
CA PHE A 130 10.45 -3.49 -0.74
C PHE A 130 10.03 -2.30 0.14
N GLY A 131 8.96 -1.58 -0.23
CA GLY A 131 8.48 -0.43 0.55
C GLY A 131 7.93 -0.89 1.90
N LEU A 132 7.09 -1.92 1.86
CA LEU A 132 6.52 -2.50 3.06
C LEU A 132 7.53 -3.34 3.86
N SER A 133 8.44 -4.07 3.22
CA SER A 133 9.42 -4.89 3.95
C SER A 133 10.26 -4.06 4.92
N THR A 134 10.62 -2.84 4.51
CA THR A 134 11.39 -1.91 5.35
C THR A 134 10.62 -1.52 6.61
N ARG A 135 9.29 -1.32 6.51
CA ARG A 135 8.40 -1.04 7.65
C ARG A 135 8.17 -2.28 8.52
N LEU A 136 7.97 -3.43 7.88
CA LEU A 136 7.67 -4.68 8.58
C LEU A 136 8.86 -5.14 9.45
N GLN A 137 10.08 -4.89 9.02
CA GLN A 137 11.31 -5.14 9.79
C GLN A 137 11.39 -4.36 11.11
N GLN A 138 10.55 -3.35 11.33
CA GLN A 138 10.48 -2.59 12.59
C GLN A 138 9.39 -3.10 13.53
N LEU A 139 8.48 -3.94 13.06
CA LEU A 139 7.51 -4.59 13.93
C LEU A 139 8.24 -5.63 14.79
N PRO A 140 7.72 -5.93 15.99
CA PRO A 140 8.24 -7.02 16.80
C PRO A 140 7.88 -8.36 16.14
N LEU A 141 8.66 -8.74 15.13
CA LEU A 141 8.47 -9.97 14.36
C LEU A 141 9.00 -11.21 15.09
N GLY A 142 9.71 -11.01 16.21
CA GLY A 142 10.38 -12.05 16.99
C GLY A 142 11.62 -12.62 16.31
N ASP A 143 12.49 -13.24 17.10
CA ASP A 143 13.75 -13.81 16.62
C ASP A 143 13.60 -15.23 16.05
N ASP A 144 12.46 -15.88 16.31
CA ASP A 144 12.16 -17.21 15.76
C ASP A 144 11.80 -17.11 14.27
N PRO A 145 12.59 -17.73 13.36
CA PRO A 145 12.36 -17.64 11.93
C PRO A 145 11.00 -18.18 11.49
N VAL A 146 10.47 -19.20 12.17
CA VAL A 146 9.19 -19.82 11.79
C VAL A 146 8.02 -18.92 12.20
N ALA A 147 8.04 -18.37 13.41
CA ALA A 147 7.05 -17.41 13.88
C ALA A 147 7.07 -16.12 13.05
N MET A 148 8.25 -15.63 12.67
CA MET A 148 8.38 -14.48 11.77
C MET A 148 7.70 -14.74 10.42
N LEU A 149 7.94 -15.91 9.80
CA LEU A 149 7.26 -16.29 8.56
C LEU A 149 5.74 -16.33 8.75
N GLY A 150 5.26 -16.92 9.85
CA GLY A 150 3.84 -16.99 10.18
C GLY A 150 3.20 -15.60 10.28
N ARG A 151 3.88 -14.66 10.94
CA ARG A 151 3.43 -13.25 11.08
C ARG A 151 3.41 -12.53 9.74
N ILE A 152 4.45 -12.70 8.92
CA ILE A 152 4.55 -12.14 7.56
C ILE A 152 3.41 -12.67 6.66
N LEU A 153 3.19 -13.98 6.65
CA LEU A 153 2.12 -14.60 5.87
C LEU A 153 0.74 -14.13 6.35
N SER A 154 0.54 -14.05 7.66
CA SER A 154 -0.71 -13.57 8.25
C SER A 154 -0.99 -12.11 7.86
N PHE A 155 0.03 -11.26 7.89
CA PHE A 155 -0.08 -9.89 7.40
C PHE A 155 -0.50 -9.84 5.93
N ASN A 156 0.13 -10.62 5.06
CA ASN A 156 -0.19 -10.65 3.64
C ASN A 156 -1.60 -11.20 3.35
N VAL A 157 -2.07 -12.20 4.12
CA VAL A 157 -3.46 -12.66 4.06
C VAL A 157 -4.41 -11.51 4.39
N GLY A 158 -4.08 -10.71 5.42
CA GLY A 158 -4.79 -9.48 5.73
C GLY A 158 -4.89 -8.51 4.57
N VAL A 159 -3.76 -8.22 3.93
CA VAL A 159 -3.68 -7.34 2.76
C VAL A 159 -4.55 -7.88 1.61
N GLU A 160 -4.45 -9.17 1.30
CA GLU A 160 -5.23 -9.77 0.21
C GLU A 160 -6.74 -9.71 0.49
N LEU A 161 -7.17 -9.96 1.74
CA LEU A 161 -8.57 -9.80 2.16
C LEU A 161 -9.04 -8.35 2.02
N GLY A 162 -8.23 -7.39 2.46
CA GLY A 162 -8.51 -5.96 2.28
C GLY A 162 -8.63 -5.57 0.80
N GLN A 163 -7.73 -6.09 -0.05
CA GLN A 163 -7.76 -5.87 -1.49
C GLN A 163 -9.03 -6.44 -2.12
N ILE A 164 -9.39 -7.68 -1.81
CA ILE A 164 -10.59 -8.34 -2.35
C ILE A 164 -11.85 -7.59 -1.89
N ALA A 165 -11.92 -7.16 -0.63
CA ALA A 165 -13.05 -6.40 -0.11
C ALA A 165 -13.20 -5.04 -0.81
N ALA A 166 -12.13 -4.26 -0.90
CA ALA A 166 -12.12 -2.99 -1.62
C ALA A 166 -12.51 -3.18 -3.10
N LEU A 167 -11.94 -4.21 -3.73
CA LEU A 167 -12.21 -4.54 -5.13
C LEU A 167 -13.67 -4.90 -5.35
N ALA A 168 -14.26 -5.74 -4.49
CA ALA A 168 -15.65 -6.16 -4.60
C ALA A 168 -16.59 -4.95 -4.56
N VAL A 169 -16.34 -4.01 -3.65
CA VAL A 169 -17.10 -2.75 -3.55
C VAL A 169 -16.93 -1.91 -4.81
N MET A 170 -15.69 -1.67 -5.26
CA MET A 170 -15.41 -0.88 -6.47
C MET A 170 -16.07 -1.50 -7.70
N VAL A 171 -15.94 -2.81 -7.91
CA VAL A 171 -16.56 -3.53 -9.04
C VAL A 171 -18.07 -3.45 -8.97
N ALA A 172 -18.69 -3.60 -7.79
CA ALA A 172 -20.14 -3.48 -7.65
C ALA A 172 -20.65 -2.09 -8.05
N LEU A 173 -19.98 -1.03 -7.59
CA LEU A 173 -20.32 0.35 -7.94
C LEU A 173 -20.13 0.62 -9.44
N LEU A 174 -19.01 0.18 -10.03
CA LEU A 174 -18.74 0.37 -11.44
C LEU A 174 -19.65 -0.48 -12.33
N ALA A 175 -19.99 -1.71 -11.95
CA ALA A 175 -20.90 -2.57 -12.70
C ALA A 175 -22.30 -1.96 -12.82
N ALA A 176 -22.79 -1.30 -11.77
CA ALA A 176 -24.04 -0.55 -11.80
C ALA A 176 -23.96 0.65 -12.78
N TRP A 177 -22.80 1.32 -12.84
CA TRP A 177 -22.60 2.51 -13.67
C TRP A 177 -22.23 2.21 -15.13
N ARG A 178 -21.66 1.02 -15.41
CA ARG A 178 -21.11 0.62 -16.73
C ARG A 178 -22.16 0.58 -17.85
N LYS A 179 -23.45 0.46 -17.50
CA LYS A 179 -24.57 0.46 -18.46
C LYS A 179 -24.91 1.87 -18.99
N ARG A 180 -24.28 2.92 -18.48
CA ARG A 180 -24.52 4.30 -18.91
C ARG A 180 -23.52 4.73 -20.00
N PRO A 181 -23.96 5.48 -21.03
CA PRO A 181 -23.07 5.99 -22.08
C PRO A 181 -22.03 7.00 -21.56
N SER A 182 -22.21 7.55 -20.36
CA SER A 182 -21.22 8.40 -19.69
C SER A 182 -19.97 7.65 -19.23
N PHE A 183 -20.05 6.33 -19.07
CA PHE A 183 -18.98 5.51 -18.48
C PHE A 183 -17.69 5.53 -19.31
N THR A 184 -17.79 5.47 -20.63
CA THR A 184 -16.60 5.48 -21.51
C THR A 184 -15.84 6.79 -21.44
N ARG A 185 -16.54 7.93 -21.47
CA ARG A 185 -15.92 9.27 -21.33
C ARG A 185 -15.30 9.45 -19.96
N PHE A 186 -16.00 9.04 -18.91
CA PHE A 186 -15.50 9.12 -17.55
C PHE A 186 -14.28 8.22 -17.33
N SER A 187 -14.33 6.98 -17.83
CA SER A 187 -13.21 6.03 -17.74
C SER A 187 -11.94 6.60 -18.39
N TYR A 188 -12.06 7.19 -19.58
CA TYR A 188 -10.94 7.85 -20.23
C TYR A 188 -10.39 9.03 -19.41
N ALA A 189 -11.28 9.91 -18.93
CA ALA A 189 -10.89 11.06 -18.10
C ALA A 189 -10.23 10.64 -16.78
N ALA A 190 -10.75 9.60 -16.13
CA ALA A 190 -10.19 9.05 -14.90
C ALA A 190 -8.79 8.46 -15.13
N ASN A 191 -8.57 7.73 -16.22
CA ASN A 191 -7.23 7.23 -16.56
C ASN A 191 -6.26 8.38 -16.86
N LEU A 192 -6.72 9.42 -17.55
CA LEU A 192 -5.89 10.60 -17.80
C LEU A 192 -5.51 11.30 -16.49
N ALA A 193 -6.47 11.46 -15.58
CA ALA A 193 -6.24 12.03 -14.26
C ALA A 193 -5.26 11.19 -13.43
N LEU A 194 -5.37 9.85 -13.48
CA LEU A 194 -4.42 8.94 -12.83
C LEU A 194 -3.00 9.07 -13.39
N ILE A 195 -2.86 9.22 -14.71
CA ILE A 195 -1.55 9.46 -15.33
C ILE A 195 -0.97 10.78 -14.81
N TYR A 196 -1.73 11.87 -14.82
CA TYR A 196 -1.23 13.17 -14.33
C TYR A 196 -0.92 13.16 -12.84
N ALA A 197 -1.75 12.53 -12.02
CA ALA A 197 -1.50 12.36 -10.60
C ALA A 197 -0.23 11.51 -10.37
N GLY A 198 -0.08 10.42 -11.13
CA GLY A 198 1.12 9.58 -11.09
C GLY A 198 2.38 10.36 -11.50
N VAL A 199 2.32 11.18 -12.55
CA VAL A 199 3.44 12.05 -12.96
C VAL A 199 3.78 13.04 -11.85
N TYR A 200 2.78 13.71 -11.29
CA TYR A 200 2.98 14.65 -10.18
C TYR A 200 3.65 13.98 -8.98
N LEU A 201 3.13 12.83 -8.55
CA LEU A 201 3.69 12.05 -7.45
C LEU A 201 5.12 11.59 -7.75
N LEU A 202 5.38 11.09 -8.96
CA LEU A 202 6.73 10.68 -9.39
C LEU A 202 7.73 11.83 -9.22
N PHE A 203 7.40 13.01 -9.72
CA PHE A 203 8.27 14.18 -9.59
C PHE A 203 8.42 14.64 -8.14
N MET A 204 7.35 14.60 -7.35
CA MET A 204 7.39 14.90 -5.92
C MET A 204 8.36 13.96 -5.18
N GLN A 205 8.29 12.66 -5.46
CA GLN A 205 9.15 11.65 -4.83
C GLN A 205 10.62 11.80 -5.27
N LEU A 206 10.87 12.01 -6.56
CA LEU A 206 12.23 12.25 -7.07
C LEU A 206 12.84 13.55 -6.53
N HIS A 207 12.04 14.60 -6.42
CA HIS A 207 12.46 15.86 -5.81
C HIS A 207 12.79 15.68 -4.33
N GLY A 208 11.95 14.94 -3.60
CA GLY A 208 12.19 14.55 -2.21
C GLY A 208 13.50 13.78 -2.04
N TYR A 209 13.73 12.78 -2.88
CA TYR A 209 14.98 12.01 -2.90
C TYR A 209 16.24 12.88 -3.12
N GLN A 210 16.15 13.90 -3.99
CA GLN A 210 17.28 14.80 -4.29
C GLN A 210 17.56 15.85 -3.21
N HIS A 211 16.53 16.28 -2.47
CA HIS A 211 16.62 17.36 -1.49
C HIS A 211 16.60 16.87 -0.04
N ASP A 212 16.44 15.57 0.18
CA ASP A 212 16.65 14.99 1.49
C ASP A 212 18.14 15.08 1.86
N VAL A 213 18.42 15.71 3.00
CA VAL A 213 19.76 15.84 3.57
C VAL A 213 20.31 14.51 4.08
N ASN A 214 19.48 13.46 4.15
CA ASN A 214 19.92 12.10 4.42
C ASN A 214 19.04 11.07 3.67
N PRO A 215 19.17 10.94 2.33
CA PRO A 215 18.32 10.07 1.54
C PRO A 215 18.48 8.60 1.94
N ASP A 216 19.70 8.20 2.31
CA ASP A 216 19.96 6.83 2.81
C ASP A 216 19.75 6.73 4.34
N GLY A 217 19.47 7.85 4.99
CA GLY A 217 19.16 7.94 6.41
C GLY A 217 17.71 7.56 6.66
N PHE A 218 17.53 6.50 7.43
CA PHE A 218 16.21 6.05 7.84
C PHE A 218 15.51 7.11 8.72
N ARG A 219 14.70 7.98 8.10
CA ARG A 219 13.82 8.94 8.79
C ARG A 219 12.38 8.72 8.36
N PHE A 220 11.52 8.60 9.35
CA PHE A 220 10.07 8.62 9.18
C PHE A 220 9.60 10.03 8.84
N PRO A 221 8.82 10.24 7.77
CA PRO A 221 7.86 11.34 7.76
C PRO A 221 6.80 11.00 8.80
N THR A 222 7.01 11.44 10.04
CA THR A 222 6.05 11.29 11.14
C THR A 222 4.76 12.09 10.90
N GLU A 223 4.80 13.02 9.93
CA GLU A 223 3.71 13.96 9.62
C GLU A 223 2.81 13.53 8.44
N GLU A 224 3.25 12.69 7.50
CA GLU A 224 2.45 12.43 6.29
C GLU A 224 1.31 11.42 6.49
N HIS A 225 1.36 10.57 7.51
CA HIS A 225 0.32 9.57 7.82
C HIS A 225 -0.12 9.61 9.29
N LYS A 226 -0.24 10.81 9.84
CA LYS A 226 -0.77 11.01 11.19
C LYS A 226 -2.29 11.10 11.18
N HIS A 227 -3.00 10.05 10.74
CA HIS A 227 -4.45 10.01 10.89
C HIS A 227 -4.94 8.59 11.21
N ILE A 228 -5.79 8.49 12.25
CA ILE A 228 -6.60 7.35 12.75
C ILE A 228 -6.09 6.66 14.04
N HIS A 229 -4.85 6.85 14.49
CA HIS A 229 -4.40 6.27 15.77
C HIS A 229 -4.58 7.18 17.01
N GLU A 230 -4.84 8.47 16.85
CA GLU A 230 -5.07 9.36 18.02
C GLU A 230 -6.47 9.16 18.67
N ASP A 231 -7.44 8.58 17.96
CA ASP A 231 -8.83 8.50 18.45
C ASP A 231 -9.21 7.18 19.14
N MET A 232 -8.31 6.18 19.20
CA MET A 232 -8.60 4.93 19.92
C MET A 232 -8.27 4.99 21.42
N ASP A 233 -7.40 5.90 21.86
CA ASP A 233 -7.02 6.00 23.28
C ASP A 233 -7.79 7.08 24.07
N ILE A 234 -8.48 8.00 23.38
CA ILE A 234 -9.31 9.02 24.06
C ILE A 234 -10.63 8.43 24.57
N LYS A 235 -11.09 7.30 24.05
CA LYS A 235 -12.35 6.66 24.51
C LYS A 235 -12.22 5.82 25.78
N ASN A 236 -11.01 5.51 26.25
CA ASN A 236 -10.79 4.67 27.44
C ASN A 236 -10.13 5.39 28.63
N SER A 237 -9.93 6.71 28.57
CA SER A 237 -9.37 7.50 29.69
C SER A 237 -10.39 8.42 30.37
N THR A 238 -11.67 8.03 30.40
CA THR A 238 -12.63 8.69 31.31
C THR A 238 -12.37 8.24 32.74
N ASP A 239 -11.42 8.89 33.40
CA ASP A 239 -11.22 8.82 34.84
C ASP A 239 -12.44 9.43 35.57
N PRO A 240 -13.28 8.63 36.24
CA PRO A 240 -14.48 9.13 36.93
C PRO A 240 -14.16 9.85 38.24
N THR A 241 -12.88 9.94 38.65
CA THR A 241 -12.48 10.60 39.91
C THR A 241 -12.21 12.09 39.77
N ARG A 242 -12.14 12.64 38.55
CA ARG A 242 -11.86 14.07 38.30
C ARG A 242 -13.03 15.04 38.57
N ASN A 243 -14.15 14.55 39.12
CA ASN A 243 -15.35 15.36 39.41
C ASN A 243 -15.85 15.26 40.86
N LYS A 244 -14.99 14.93 41.82
CA LYS A 244 -15.29 15.07 43.24
C LYS A 244 -14.36 16.09 43.90
N LEU A 245 -14.81 17.34 43.88
CA LEU A 245 -14.63 18.27 45.01
C LEU A 245 -15.59 17.87 46.14
#